data_AF-A0A8H6KFE3-F1
#
_entry.id   AF-A0A8H6KFE3-F1
#
_cell.length_a   1.000
_cell.length_b   1.000
_cell.length_c   1.000
_cell.angle_alpha   90.00
_cell.angle_beta   90.00
_cell.angle_gamma   90.00
#
_symmetry.space_group_name_H-M   'P 1'
#
loop_
_entity.id
_entity.type
_entity.pdbx_description
1 polymer ?
#
loop_
_entity_poly.entity_id
_entity_poly.type
_entity_poly.pdbx_seq_one_letter_code
_entity_poly.pdbx_strand_id
1 'polypeptide(L)'
;METRKRVLGEEHPDTLTSMANLAFTWQSQNRWNDAILLMQDCVHHRKQYLGLNHPDTISSASTLSDWKSEFEGPGLEVFKSSHQDIKETP
;
A
#
# COMPACT_ATOMS: atom_id res chain seq x y z
N MET A 1 -12.93 -10.82 22.10
CA MET A 1 -13.04 -9.38 21.76
C MET A 1 -12.79 -9.25 20.27
N GLU A 2 -13.83 -9.42 19.46
CA GLU A 2 -13.72 -9.67 18.01
C GLU A 2 -14.52 -8.64 17.21
N THR A 3 -14.45 -7.38 17.64
CA THR A 3 -15.42 -6.34 17.26
C THR A 3 -14.81 -5.19 16.46
N ARG A 4 -14.01 -5.47 15.41
CA ARG A 4 -13.54 -4.42 14.47
C ARG A 4 -13.36 -4.86 13.01
N LYS A 5 -14.04 -5.93 12.55
CA LYS A 5 -13.84 -6.45 11.19
C LYS A 5 -15.06 -6.43 10.26
N ARG A 6 -16.14 -5.69 10.58
CA ARG A 6 -17.36 -5.80 9.74
C ARG A 6 -18.20 -4.56 9.44
N VAL A 7 -17.88 -3.35 9.92
CA VAL A 7 -18.76 -2.18 9.72
C VAL A 7 -18.02 -0.86 9.45
N LEU A 8 -16.74 -0.88 9.12
CA LEU A 8 -16.11 0.27 8.48
C LEU A 8 -15.68 -0.26 7.13
N GLY A 9 -16.48 0.05 6.10
CA GLY A 9 -16.18 -0.35 4.73
C GLY A 9 -14.72 0.01 4.41
N GLU A 10 -14.14 -0.74 3.49
CA GLU A 10 -12.78 -0.54 2.95
C GLU A 10 -12.54 0.89 2.40
N GLU A 11 -13.55 1.76 2.46
CA GLU A 11 -13.58 3.16 2.04
C GLU A 11 -13.36 4.19 3.16
N HIS A 12 -13.36 3.80 4.44
CA HIS A 12 -13.26 4.79 5.51
C HIS A 12 -11.84 5.38 5.63
N PRO A 13 -11.69 6.72 5.68
CA PRO A 13 -10.39 7.38 5.75
C PRO A 13 -9.56 6.93 6.96
N ASP A 14 -10.19 6.61 8.10
CA ASP A 14 -9.53 6.05 9.28
C ASP A 14 -8.87 4.68 9.02
N THR A 15 -9.50 3.84 8.20
CA THR A 15 -8.95 2.55 7.79
C THR A 15 -7.73 2.76 6.90
N LEU A 16 -7.81 3.68 5.94
CA LEU A 16 -6.70 4.03 5.03
C LEU A 16 -5.51 4.63 5.80
N THR A 17 -5.79 5.46 6.81
CA THR A 17 -4.75 6.00 7.72
C THR A 17 -4.13 4.90 8.58
N SER A 18 -4.92 3.94 9.04
CA SER A 18 -4.41 2.77 9.75
C SER A 18 -3.50 1.90 8.87
N MET A 19 -3.86 1.73 7.59
CA MET A 19 -3.00 1.03 6.60
C MET A 19 -1.68 1.76 6.37
N ALA A 20 -1.70 3.09 6.22
CA ALA A 20 -0.48 3.88 6.08
C ALA A 20 0.44 3.74 7.31
N ASN A 21 -0.11 3.80 8.53
CA ASN A 21 0.66 3.58 9.76
C ASN A 21 1.26 2.17 9.85
N LEU A 22 0.53 1.16 9.38
CA LEU A 22 1.04 -0.22 9.32
C LEU A 22 2.20 -0.32 8.31
N ALA A 23 2.11 0.36 7.17
CA ALA A 23 3.18 0.39 6.18
C ALA A 23 4.48 1.00 6.75
N PHE A 24 4.40 2.11 7.49
CA PHE A 24 5.55 2.68 8.20
C PHE A 24 6.12 1.73 9.27
N THR A 25 5.26 0.97 9.94
CA THR A 25 5.71 -0.03 10.91
C THR A 25 6.48 -1.16 10.21
N TRP A 26 6.02 -1.59 9.03
CA TRP A 26 6.71 -2.60 8.22
C TRP A 26 8.02 -2.10 7.64
N GLN A 27 8.10 -0.84 7.24
CA GLN A 27 9.34 -0.18 6.87
C GLN A 27 10.40 -0.31 7.98
N SER A 28 10.01 -0.02 9.23
CA SER A 28 10.88 -0.17 10.41
C SER A 28 11.28 -1.63 10.68
N GLN A 29 10.52 -2.60 10.18
CA GLN A 29 10.83 -4.02 10.26
C GLN A 29 11.65 -4.54 9.07
N ASN A 30 12.18 -3.66 8.22
CA ASN A 30 12.85 -3.99 6.95
C ASN A 30 11.98 -4.73 5.94
N ARG A 31 10.64 -4.68 6.10
CA ARG A 31 9.66 -5.27 5.18
C ARG A 31 9.20 -4.24 4.15
N TRP A 32 10.16 -3.74 3.38
CA TRP A 32 9.92 -2.68 2.40
C TRP A 32 8.97 -3.09 1.27
N ASN A 33 9.07 -4.33 0.77
CA ASN A 33 8.16 -4.88 -0.22
C ASN A 33 6.68 -4.79 0.22
N ASP A 34 6.39 -5.33 1.40
CA ASP A 34 5.02 -5.34 1.94
C ASP A 34 4.54 -3.91 2.24
N ALA A 35 5.42 -3.05 2.76
CA ALA A 35 5.11 -1.65 3.08
C ALA A 35 4.71 -0.87 1.82
N ILE A 36 5.47 -1.00 0.74
CA ILE A 36 5.20 -0.34 -0.54
C ILE A 36 3.89 -0.84 -1.14
N LEU A 37 3.64 -2.16 -1.15
CA LEU A 37 2.40 -2.73 -1.65
C LEU A 37 1.19 -2.20 -0.87
N LEU A 38 1.28 -2.16 0.46
CA LEU A 38 0.21 -1.64 1.32
C LEU A 38 -0.04 -0.14 1.12
N MET A 39 1.03 0.65 0.95
CA MET A 39 0.94 2.08 0.67
C MET A 39 0.35 2.34 -0.73
N GLN A 40 0.68 1.52 -1.72
CA GLN A 40 0.13 1.60 -3.06
C GLN A 40 -1.38 1.34 -3.08
N ASP A 41 -1.82 0.33 -2.33
CA ASP A 41 -3.23 0.01 -2.14
C ASP A 41 -3.98 1.17 -1.45
N CYS A 42 -3.40 1.73 -0.38
CA CYS A 42 -3.92 2.92 0.31
C CYS A 42 -4.11 4.11 -0.64
N VAL A 43 -3.10 4.43 -1.46
CA VAL A 43 -3.20 5.53 -2.46
C VAL A 43 -4.27 5.24 -3.50
N HIS A 44 -4.40 3.99 -3.95
CA HIS A 44 -5.43 3.59 -4.91
C HIS A 44 -6.84 3.82 -4.35
N HIS A 45 -7.11 3.34 -3.14
CA HIS A 45 -8.40 3.55 -2.48
C HIS A 45 -8.67 5.03 -2.21
N ARG A 46 -7.69 5.79 -1.70
CA ARG A 46 -7.85 7.25 -1.49
C ARG A 46 -8.14 7.99 -2.79
N LYS A 47 -7.51 7.60 -3.90
CA LYS A 47 -7.80 8.15 -5.22
C LYS A 47 -9.23 7.88 -5.67
N GLN A 48 -9.77 6.69 -5.40
CA GLN A 48 -11.15 6.33 -5.78
C GLN A 48 -12.20 7.09 -4.96
N TYR A 49 -11.99 7.25 -3.66
CA TYR A 49 -13.01 7.81 -2.76
C TYR A 49 -12.86 9.31 -2.47
N LEU A 50 -11.64 9.79 -2.27
CA LEU A 50 -11.35 11.18 -1.90
C LEU A 50 -10.94 12.03 -3.12
N GLY A 51 -10.49 11.38 -4.20
CA GLY A 51 -9.97 12.03 -5.39
C GLY A 51 -8.49 12.41 -5.28
N LEU A 52 -7.91 12.80 -6.44
CA LEU A 52 -6.49 13.14 -6.58
C LEU A 52 -6.10 14.43 -5.84
N ASN A 53 -7.05 15.33 -5.56
CA ASN A 53 -6.79 16.62 -4.92
C ASN A 53 -6.83 16.57 -3.39
N HIS A 54 -7.08 15.41 -2.79
CA HIS A 54 -7.13 15.29 -1.33
C HIS A 54 -5.71 15.33 -0.74
N PRO A 55 -5.46 16.09 0.35
CA PRO A 55 -4.14 16.20 0.96
C PRO A 55 -3.56 14.83 1.36
N ASP A 56 -4.37 13.91 1.90
CA ASP A 56 -3.92 12.56 2.26
C ASP A 56 -3.54 11.69 1.05
N THR A 57 -4.21 11.90 -0.10
CA THR A 57 -3.86 11.20 -1.35
C THR A 57 -2.50 11.69 -1.85
N ILE A 58 -2.30 13.01 -1.88
CA ILE A 58 -1.05 13.63 -2.32
C ILE A 58 0.11 13.23 -1.41
N SER A 59 -0.08 13.28 -0.09
CA SER A 59 0.93 12.92 0.89
C SER A 59 1.35 11.46 0.72
N SER A 60 0.39 10.52 0.62
CA SER A 60 0.73 9.11 0.46
C SER A 60 1.28 8.76 -0.91
N ALA A 61 0.84 9.44 -1.97
CA ALA A 61 1.46 9.29 -3.29
C ALA A 61 2.92 9.77 -3.27
N SER A 62 3.22 10.89 -2.60
CA SER A 62 4.60 11.38 -2.44
C SER A 62 5.46 10.41 -1.64
N THR A 63 4.96 9.92 -0.50
CA THR A 63 5.67 8.91 0.31
C THR A 63 5.92 7.63 -0.46
N LEU A 64 4.94 7.16 -1.24
CA LEU A 64 5.10 6.00 -2.10
C LEU A 64 6.19 6.23 -3.15
N SER A 65 6.21 7.41 -3.79
CA SER A 65 7.26 7.78 -4.74
C SER A 65 8.65 7.83 -4.10
N ASP A 66 8.79 8.38 -2.90
CA ASP A 66 10.05 8.35 -2.12
C ASP A 66 10.50 6.91 -1.86
N TRP A 67 9.63 6.07 -1.30
CA TRP A 67 9.95 4.68 -0.99
C TRP A 67 10.28 3.88 -2.23
N LYS A 68 9.57 4.16 -3.32
CA LYS A 68 9.83 3.52 -4.60
C LYS A 68 11.17 3.99 -5.15
N SER A 69 11.54 5.26 -5.07
CA SER A 69 12.87 5.72 -5.50
C SER A 69 14.00 5.11 -4.68
N GLU A 70 13.77 4.83 -3.40
CA GLU A 70 14.76 4.23 -2.51
C GLU A 70 14.89 2.70 -2.70
N PHE A 71 13.78 2.05 -3.07
CA PHE A 71 13.72 0.59 -3.24
C PHE A 71 13.92 0.14 -4.70
N GLU A 72 13.53 0.96 -5.70
CA GLU A 72 13.72 0.79 -7.15
C GLU A 72 15.18 1.01 -7.59
N GLY A 73 16.13 0.80 -6.67
CA GLY A 73 17.46 0.30 -7.02
C GLY A 73 17.37 -1.10 -7.66
N PRO A 74 18.48 -1.66 -8.18
CA PRO A 74 18.51 -2.84 -9.06
C PRO A 74 18.02 -4.19 -8.44
N GLY A 75 17.32 -4.18 -7.31
CA GLY A 75 16.85 -5.35 -6.57
C GLY A 75 15.42 -5.83 -6.84
N LEU A 76 14.52 -5.03 -7.45
CA LEU A 76 13.11 -5.47 -7.64
C LEU A 76 12.86 -6.36 -8.85
N GLU A 77 13.75 -6.40 -9.84
CA GLU A 77 13.54 -7.23 -11.02
C GLU A 77 13.56 -8.72 -10.69
N VAL A 78 14.11 -9.11 -9.53
CA VAL A 78 14.19 -10.51 -9.10
C VAL A 78 12.87 -11.05 -8.54
N PHE A 79 12.00 -10.20 -7.95
CA PHE A 79 10.78 -10.68 -7.28
C PHE A 79 9.49 -10.55 -8.10
N LYS A 80 9.45 -9.66 -9.10
CA LYS A 80 8.31 -9.61 -10.04
C LYS A 80 8.17 -10.89 -10.87
N SER A 81 9.24 -11.67 -10.98
CA SER A 81 9.22 -12.94 -11.71
C SER A 81 8.58 -14.11 -10.94
N SER A 82 8.25 -13.97 -9.64
CA SER A 82 7.70 -15.10 -8.86
C SER A 82 6.19 -14.99 -8.56
N HIS A 83 5.54 -13.88 -8.91
CA HIS A 83 4.10 -13.70 -8.66
C HIS A 83 3.28 -13.58 -9.97
N GLN A 84 3.79 -14.19 -11.06
CA GLN A 84 3.14 -14.26 -12.37
C GLN A 84 2.97 -15.71 -12.85
N ASP A 85 2.93 -16.71 -11.94
CA ASP A 85 2.79 -18.14 -12.29
C ASP A 85 1.60 -18.84 -11.58
N ILE A 86 0.55 -18.12 -11.19
CA ILE A 86 -0.69 -18.72 -10.65
C ILE A 86 -1.95 -18.08 -11.24
N LYS A 87 -1.93 -17.85 -12.56
CA LYS A 87 -3.17 -17.90 -13.34
C LYS A 87 -2.88 -18.69 -14.61
N GLU A 88 -3.81 -19.58 -14.92
CA GLU A 88 -3.88 -20.43 -16.12
C GLU A 88 -3.31 -21.85 -15.95
N THR A 89 -4.11 -22.71 -15.33
CA THR A 89 -4.26 -24.08 -15.81
C THR A 89 -5.73 -24.28 -16.23
N PRO A 90 -6.00 -24.73 -17.47
CA PRO A 90 -7.35 -24.96 -17.98
C PRO A 90 -8.06 -26.15 -17.31
#